data_AF-Q6NRK1-F1
#
_entry.id   AF-Q6NRK1-F1
#
_cell.length_a   1.000
_cell.length_b   1.000
_cell.length_c   1.000
_cell.angle_alpha   90.00
_cell.angle_beta   90.00
_cell.angle_gamma   90.00
#
_symmetry.space_group_name_H-M   'P 1'
#
loop_
_entity.id
_entity.type
_entity.pdbx_description
1 polymer ?
#
loop_
_entity_poly.entity_id
_entity_poly.type
_entity_poly.pdbx_seq_one_letter_code
_entity_poly.pdbx_strand_id
1 'polypeptide(L)'
;MGDRRTISLPESDKILQYCSEIRMSPTSLLPSPSHSVANNLSGSVYTFCTEDNLEQCITYIDQELRTIGFPTVQAVSKNGEGRKLHLVSIINCIYELLQRNSQTMRSNEEVETQLLKINGDLEYLQSIHQRQKDQLEATKRENCALQERDRQMQCKNRNLLQLLKNEKEEVQKLQNIIASRSTQYNHSVKRKEREYNKLKERLYQLVMDKRDKKISIDVLNYVGRADGKRSSWRTGKTDAKNEEEMYKVLLNDYEQRQKQLMVENVELKKVLQQMKKEMISIVSQRKTKEKLEDSTGTVTSDIEEEIADSSKENLSELSCEAVREQLISSIRQQWRILKSHMEKLDNQACLVNVPTPDENGLIARAEHEQELDKLISEIQQCKETIRSQQQLLKQQLSVPRDDDTSKLLQDCYLLEDKERLQEEWKLFNAQKKNFEKERRNFTEAAIRLGHEKKVFEEDRAAWLKHQFLNMTVFSDHKNLEERKVPGVHFSSEQDNCRLHSRPHDKVLASSGDYSRRPSKALPITSSSKHSLTQIESISWRDSSISPNDTDFLN
;
A
#
# COMPACT_ATOMS: atom_id res chain seq x y z
N MET A 1 22.81 -19.77 21.38
CA MET A 1 24.02 -20.61 21.39
C MET A 1 24.26 -21.08 19.96
N GLY A 2 25.32 -20.57 19.30
CA GLY A 2 25.82 -21.10 18.02
C GLY A 2 25.54 -20.27 16.76
N ASP A 3 26.32 -19.19 16.56
CA ASP A 3 26.50 -18.54 15.26
C ASP A 3 27.22 -19.45 14.26
N ARG A 4 26.74 -19.51 13.00
CA ARG A 4 27.62 -19.76 11.83
C ARG A 4 27.16 -19.01 10.57
N ARG A 5 27.84 -17.88 10.35
CA ARG A 5 28.55 -17.43 9.13
C ARG A 5 27.76 -17.12 7.84
N THR A 6 27.67 -15.82 7.60
CA THR A 6 27.82 -15.07 6.35
C THR A 6 28.51 -15.84 5.21
N ILE A 7 27.81 -16.01 4.10
CA ILE A 7 28.39 -16.04 2.76
C ILE A 7 27.66 -14.99 1.93
N SER A 8 28.46 -14.01 1.51
CA SER A 8 28.13 -12.90 0.62
C SER A 8 27.62 -13.36 -0.74
N LEU A 9 26.53 -12.73 -1.19
CA LEU A 9 26.14 -12.66 -2.60
C LEU A 9 27.32 -12.15 -3.44
N PRO A 10 27.58 -12.71 -4.63
CA PRO A 10 27.91 -11.92 -5.80
C PRO A 10 26.62 -11.47 -6.49
N GLU A 11 26.63 -10.21 -6.92
CA GLU A 11 25.63 -9.51 -7.71
C GLU A 11 25.09 -10.36 -8.89
N SER A 12 23.77 -10.50 -8.97
CA SER A 12 23.09 -10.95 -10.19
C SER A 12 22.28 -9.81 -10.82
N ASP A 13 22.88 -8.61 -10.86
CA ASP A 13 22.44 -7.49 -11.71
C ASP A 13 22.88 -7.66 -13.19
N LYS A 14 23.19 -8.88 -13.63
CA LYS A 14 23.73 -9.16 -14.99
C LYS A 14 22.89 -10.11 -15.86
N ILE A 15 21.70 -10.55 -15.42
CA ILE A 15 20.90 -11.54 -16.17
C ILE A 15 19.71 -10.92 -16.95
N LEU A 16 19.42 -9.63 -16.76
CA LEU A 16 18.38 -8.90 -17.54
C LEU A 16 18.97 -7.95 -18.61
N GLN A 17 20.24 -8.11 -18.96
CA GLN A 17 20.93 -7.34 -20.00
C GLN A 17 21.32 -8.19 -21.22
N TYR A 18 20.56 -9.27 -21.48
CA TYR A 18 20.69 -10.15 -22.65
C TYR A 18 19.39 -10.20 -23.47
N CYS A 19 18.73 -9.05 -23.62
CA CYS A 19 17.79 -8.77 -24.72
C CYS A 19 18.06 -7.33 -25.21
N SER A 20 19.33 -6.98 -25.35
CA SER A 20 19.77 -5.75 -26.01
C SER A 20 19.75 -6.00 -27.52
N GLU A 21 18.83 -5.33 -28.19
CA GLU A 21 19.01 -4.86 -29.56
C GLU A 21 19.36 -5.92 -30.62
N ILE A 22 18.42 -6.83 -30.91
CA ILE A 22 18.22 -7.16 -32.33
C ILE A 22 17.45 -5.99 -32.93
N ARG A 23 18.20 -4.93 -33.23
CA ARG A 23 17.78 -3.83 -34.10
C ARG A 23 17.62 -4.42 -35.50
N MET A 24 16.49 -5.11 -35.74
CA MET A 24 16.04 -5.35 -37.11
C MET A 24 15.62 -3.98 -37.64
N SER A 25 16.57 -3.33 -38.31
CA SER A 25 16.33 -2.17 -39.15
C SER A 25 15.06 -2.42 -39.95
N PRO A 26 14.08 -1.51 -39.97
CA PRO A 26 13.06 -1.57 -41.00
C PRO A 26 13.82 -1.31 -42.30
N THR A 27 14.08 -2.37 -43.06
CA THR A 27 14.63 -2.26 -44.41
C THR A 27 13.69 -1.33 -45.14
N SER A 28 14.21 -0.13 -45.37
CA SER A 28 13.61 0.92 -46.16
C SER A 28 13.11 0.31 -47.46
N LEU A 29 11.81 0.41 -47.68
CA LEU A 29 11.20 0.72 -48.97
C LEU A 29 11.90 0.04 -50.14
N LEU A 30 11.63 -1.26 -50.34
CA LEU A 30 11.64 -1.75 -51.72
C LEU A 30 10.36 -1.20 -52.35
N PRO A 31 10.44 -0.40 -53.42
CA PRO A 31 9.26 -0.13 -54.23
C PRO A 31 8.84 -1.48 -54.82
N SER A 32 7.65 -1.95 -54.46
CA SER A 32 6.97 -2.97 -55.27
C SER A 32 7.05 -2.51 -56.72
N PRO A 33 7.61 -3.31 -57.65
CA PRO A 33 7.37 -3.08 -59.05
C PRO A 33 5.90 -3.43 -59.26
N SER A 34 5.03 -2.45 -59.13
CA SER A 34 3.75 -2.45 -59.82
C SER A 34 4.07 -2.41 -61.30
N HIS A 35 4.40 -3.57 -61.87
CA HIS A 35 4.25 -3.80 -63.30
C HIS A 35 2.76 -3.88 -63.56
N SER A 36 2.15 -2.71 -63.61
CA SER A 36 1.01 -2.44 -64.46
C SER A 36 1.44 -2.85 -65.88
N VAL A 37 1.23 -4.11 -66.25
CA VAL A 37 1.10 -4.50 -67.66
C VAL A 37 -0.29 -4.03 -68.12
N ALA A 38 -0.49 -2.72 -68.01
CA ALA A 38 -1.58 -1.99 -68.60
C ALA A 38 -1.02 -1.42 -69.91
N ASN A 39 -1.35 -2.10 -71.00
CA ASN A 39 -1.72 -1.48 -72.27
C ASN A 39 -1.04 -0.14 -72.58
N ASN A 40 0.24 -0.18 -72.95
CA ASN A 40 0.87 0.84 -73.78
C ASN A 40 1.43 0.20 -75.06
N LEU A 41 0.62 -0.61 -75.74
CA LEU A 41 0.78 -0.86 -77.19
C LEU A 41 0.15 0.29 -77.97
N SER A 42 0.70 1.49 -77.77
CA SER A 42 0.44 2.65 -78.61
C SER A 42 1.70 3.51 -78.62
N GLY A 43 2.39 3.59 -79.76
CA GLY A 43 3.17 4.79 -80.07
C GLY A 43 4.60 4.64 -80.60
N SER A 44 5.27 3.49 -80.52
CA SER A 44 6.63 3.37 -81.09
C SER A 44 6.86 2.00 -81.70
N VAL A 45 6.68 1.91 -83.01
CA VAL A 45 7.09 0.75 -83.80
C VAL A 45 8.62 0.71 -83.76
N TYR A 46 9.18 -0.01 -82.80
CA TYR A 46 10.57 -0.45 -82.86
C TYR A 46 10.67 -1.45 -84.02
N THR A 47 10.92 -0.96 -85.22
CA THR A 47 11.17 -1.80 -86.40
C THR A 47 12.54 -2.44 -86.25
N PHE A 48 12.58 -3.62 -85.62
CA PHE A 48 13.78 -4.43 -85.50
C PHE A 48 14.36 -4.80 -86.88
N CYS A 49 13.48 -5.12 -87.83
CA CYS A 49 13.85 -5.48 -89.20
C CYS A 49 13.42 -4.38 -90.19
N THR A 50 14.33 -3.95 -91.04
CA THR A 50 14.19 -3.05 -92.20
C THR A 50 14.73 -3.78 -93.43
N GLU A 51 14.43 -3.30 -94.63
CA GLU A 51 14.92 -3.94 -95.87
C GLU A 51 16.45 -3.93 -95.95
N ASP A 52 17.09 -2.89 -95.39
CA ASP A 52 18.53 -2.69 -95.38
C ASP A 52 19.28 -3.62 -94.40
N ASN A 53 18.60 -4.11 -93.35
CA ASN A 53 19.24 -4.90 -92.27
C ASN A 53 18.80 -6.38 -92.23
N LEU A 54 18.06 -6.85 -93.24
CA LEU A 54 17.43 -8.17 -93.25
C LEU A 54 18.42 -9.33 -92.96
N GLU A 55 19.57 -9.36 -93.64
CA GLU A 55 20.55 -10.45 -93.48
C GLU A 55 21.24 -10.43 -92.10
N GLN A 56 21.43 -9.22 -91.54
CA GLN A 56 21.99 -9.03 -90.20
C GLN A 56 20.98 -9.47 -89.14
N CYS A 57 19.70 -9.08 -89.28
CA CYS A 57 18.61 -9.50 -88.42
C CYS A 57 18.41 -11.02 -88.44
N ILE A 58 18.47 -11.66 -89.61
CA ILE A 58 18.40 -13.12 -89.75
C ILE A 58 19.57 -13.82 -89.04
N THR A 59 20.79 -13.28 -89.15
CA THR A 59 21.97 -13.82 -88.48
C THR A 59 21.89 -13.64 -86.96
N TYR A 60 21.43 -12.47 -86.50
CA TYR A 60 21.20 -12.19 -85.07
C TYR A 60 20.13 -13.11 -84.48
N ILE A 61 18.96 -13.23 -85.13
CA ILE A 61 17.90 -14.13 -84.67
C ILE A 61 18.39 -15.58 -84.64
N ASP A 62 19.11 -16.05 -85.66
CA ASP A 62 19.64 -17.42 -85.67
C ASP A 62 20.65 -17.64 -84.53
N GLN A 63 21.48 -16.64 -84.22
CA GLN A 63 22.40 -16.68 -83.08
C GLN A 63 21.65 -16.71 -81.73
N GLU A 64 20.68 -15.82 -81.52
CA GLU A 64 19.88 -15.76 -80.28
C GLU A 64 19.01 -17.01 -80.10
N LEU A 65 18.45 -17.55 -81.18
CA LEU A 65 17.74 -18.82 -81.13
C LEU A 65 18.66 -19.95 -80.66
N ARG A 66 19.90 -20.01 -81.18
CA ARG A 66 20.89 -21.01 -80.75
C ARG A 66 21.30 -20.84 -79.28
N THR A 67 21.47 -19.62 -78.78
CA THR A 67 21.82 -19.38 -77.37
C THR A 67 20.72 -19.83 -76.42
N ILE A 68 19.45 -19.68 -76.83
CA ILE A 68 18.28 -20.09 -76.04
C ILE A 68 17.98 -21.62 -76.18
N GLY A 69 18.63 -22.30 -77.14
CA GLY A 69 18.58 -23.75 -77.33
C GLY A 69 17.76 -24.24 -78.53
N PHE A 70 17.39 -23.36 -79.46
CA PHE A 70 16.59 -23.67 -80.65
C PHE A 70 17.44 -24.12 -81.85
N PRO A 71 16.88 -24.95 -82.75
CA PRO A 71 17.56 -25.37 -83.98
C PRO A 71 17.76 -24.20 -84.96
N THR A 72 18.80 -24.31 -85.79
CA THR A 72 19.13 -23.29 -86.81
C THR A 72 17.98 -23.11 -87.82
N VAL A 73 17.60 -21.85 -88.09
CA VAL A 73 16.56 -21.50 -89.06
C VAL A 73 17.09 -21.37 -90.50
N GLN A 74 18.42 -21.35 -90.66
CA GLN A 74 19.12 -21.30 -91.94
C GLN A 74 19.51 -22.70 -92.41
N ALA A 75 18.96 -23.15 -93.55
CA ALA A 75 19.46 -24.34 -94.22
C ALA A 75 20.63 -23.99 -95.13
N VAL A 76 21.75 -24.70 -94.95
CA VAL A 76 22.87 -24.65 -95.89
C VAL A 76 22.45 -25.41 -97.15
N SER A 77 22.30 -24.68 -98.26
CA SER A 77 22.06 -25.28 -99.58
C SER A 77 23.25 -26.18 -99.95
N LYS A 78 22.98 -27.44 -100.33
CA LYS A 78 24.03 -28.39 -100.78
C LYS A 78 24.75 -27.94 -102.06
N ASN A 79 24.26 -26.89 -102.73
CA ASN A 79 24.70 -26.48 -104.06
C ASN A 79 25.46 -25.14 -104.09
N GLY A 80 25.98 -24.64 -102.97
CA GLY A 80 26.77 -23.39 -102.95
C GLY A 80 25.98 -22.10 -103.23
N GLU A 81 24.69 -22.20 -103.56
CA GLU A 81 23.79 -21.07 -103.78
C GLU A 81 23.01 -20.74 -102.49
N GLY A 82 23.53 -19.76 -101.74
CA GLY A 82 22.79 -18.97 -100.74
C GLY A 82 22.31 -19.69 -99.48
N ARG A 83 22.25 -18.96 -98.36
CA ARG A 83 21.56 -19.42 -97.15
C ARG A 83 20.06 -19.37 -97.42
N LYS A 84 19.38 -20.52 -97.47
CA LYS A 84 17.92 -20.56 -97.64
C LYS A 84 17.27 -20.71 -96.28
N LEU A 85 16.30 -19.85 -96.00
CA LEU A 85 15.46 -19.97 -94.81
C LEU A 85 14.67 -21.28 -94.87
N HIS A 86 14.82 -22.13 -93.86
CA HIS A 86 14.02 -23.34 -93.76
C HIS A 86 12.69 -22.99 -93.08
N LEU A 87 11.65 -22.74 -93.89
CA LEU A 87 10.33 -22.30 -93.41
C LEU A 87 9.79 -23.18 -92.28
N VAL A 88 9.97 -24.51 -92.37
CA VAL A 88 9.54 -25.46 -91.33
C VAL A 88 10.33 -25.26 -90.03
N SER A 89 11.64 -25.01 -90.09
CA SER A 89 12.44 -24.71 -88.89
C SER A 89 11.98 -23.41 -88.24
N ILE A 90 11.67 -22.39 -89.05
CA ILE A 90 11.18 -21.10 -88.56
C ILE A 90 9.83 -21.26 -87.86
N ILE A 91 8.87 -21.93 -88.51
CA ILE A 91 7.53 -22.14 -87.93
C ILE A 91 7.63 -22.94 -86.62
N ASN A 92 8.45 -23.99 -86.58
CA ASN A 92 8.66 -24.77 -85.36
C ASN A 92 9.36 -23.94 -84.26
N CYS A 93 10.35 -23.10 -84.61
CA CYS A 93 10.99 -22.20 -83.65
C CYS A 93 9.99 -21.19 -83.08
N ILE A 94 9.14 -20.60 -83.93
CA ILE A 94 8.09 -19.67 -83.49
C ILE A 94 7.10 -20.39 -82.55
N TYR A 95 6.67 -21.60 -82.91
CA TYR A 95 5.76 -22.40 -82.08
C TYR A 95 6.37 -22.69 -80.69
N GLU A 96 7.60 -23.19 -80.65
CA GLU A 96 8.32 -23.49 -79.41
C GLU A 96 8.61 -22.22 -78.58
N LEU A 97 8.91 -21.08 -79.23
CA LEU A 97 9.04 -19.77 -78.55
C LEU A 97 7.71 -19.33 -77.92
N LEU A 98 6.60 -19.45 -78.64
CA LEU A 98 5.26 -19.13 -78.14
C LEU A 98 4.86 -20.05 -76.98
N GLN A 99 5.19 -21.34 -77.08
CA GLN A 99 4.93 -22.32 -76.03
C GLN A 99 5.77 -22.03 -74.78
N ARG A 100 7.07 -21.73 -74.95
CA ARG A 100 7.96 -21.34 -73.85
C ARG A 100 7.55 -20.02 -73.22
N ASN A 101 7.12 -19.03 -74.00
CA ASN A 101 6.58 -17.77 -73.49
C ASN A 101 5.32 -18.03 -72.64
N SER A 102 4.37 -18.81 -73.17
CA SER A 102 3.16 -19.20 -72.43
C SER A 102 3.46 -20.02 -71.15
N GLN A 103 4.53 -20.83 -71.14
CA GLN A 103 4.98 -21.55 -69.95
C GLN A 103 5.65 -20.61 -68.94
N THR A 104 6.46 -19.66 -69.41
CA THR A 104 7.15 -18.67 -68.57
C THR A 104 6.15 -17.74 -67.91
N MET A 105 5.14 -17.27 -68.65
CA MET A 105 4.05 -16.44 -68.10
C MET A 105 3.30 -17.20 -67.00
N ARG A 106 2.94 -18.47 -67.22
CA ARG A 106 2.31 -19.30 -66.18
C ARG A 106 3.19 -19.50 -64.95
N SER A 107 4.50 -19.72 -65.13
CA SER A 107 5.43 -19.84 -64.00
C SER A 107 5.62 -18.51 -63.25
N ASN A 108 5.58 -17.38 -63.96
CA ASN A 108 5.68 -16.06 -63.34
C ASN A 108 4.41 -15.74 -62.54
N GLU A 109 3.23 -16.01 -63.09
CA GLU A 109 1.95 -15.90 -62.37
C GLU A 109 1.94 -16.76 -61.09
N GLU A 110 2.49 -17.98 -61.14
CA GLU A 110 2.62 -18.85 -59.96
C GLU A 110 3.53 -18.24 -58.89
N VAL A 111 4.70 -17.70 -59.28
CA VAL A 111 5.63 -17.04 -58.36
C VAL A 111 5.04 -15.75 -57.77
N GLU A 112 4.36 -14.94 -58.58
CA GLU A 112 3.66 -13.73 -58.10
C GLU A 112 2.57 -14.09 -57.08
N THR A 113 1.80 -15.15 -57.35
CA THR A 113 0.79 -15.66 -56.41
C THR A 113 1.44 -16.13 -55.10
N GLN A 114 2.58 -16.84 -55.17
CA GLN A 114 3.33 -17.26 -53.99
C GLN A 114 3.89 -16.07 -53.19
N LEU A 115 4.39 -15.04 -53.85
CA LEU A 115 4.87 -13.81 -53.19
C LEU A 115 3.74 -13.08 -52.46
N LEU A 116 2.57 -12.94 -53.08
CA LEU A 116 1.41 -12.33 -52.42
C LEU A 116 0.99 -13.12 -51.17
N LYS A 117 0.99 -14.46 -51.24
CA LYS A 117 0.68 -15.32 -50.10
C LYS A 117 1.69 -15.14 -48.96
N ILE A 118 2.99 -15.19 -49.26
CA ILE A 118 4.05 -15.00 -48.26
C ILE A 118 4.00 -13.60 -47.63
N ASN A 119 3.70 -12.57 -48.43
CA ASN A 119 3.54 -11.21 -47.92
C ASN A 119 2.36 -11.10 -46.94
N GLY A 120 1.21 -11.71 -47.26
CA GLY A 120 0.05 -11.76 -46.36
C GLY A 120 0.36 -12.50 -45.04
N ASP A 121 1.03 -13.65 -45.12
CA ASP A 121 1.44 -14.42 -43.93
C ASP A 121 2.43 -13.60 -43.06
N LEU A 122 3.34 -12.85 -43.68
CA LEU A 122 4.30 -11.98 -42.98
C LEU A 122 3.60 -10.82 -42.26
N GLU A 123 2.65 -10.14 -42.91
CA GLU A 123 1.86 -9.07 -42.30
C GLU A 123 1.03 -9.57 -41.10
N TYR A 124 0.42 -10.76 -41.24
CA TYR A 124 -0.31 -11.42 -40.15
C TYR A 124 0.60 -11.75 -38.96
N LEU A 125 1.77 -12.35 -39.21
CA LEU A 125 2.75 -12.65 -38.16
C LEU A 125 3.27 -11.39 -37.47
N GLN A 126 3.51 -10.31 -38.22
CA GLN A 126 3.90 -9.01 -37.66
C GLN A 126 2.80 -8.43 -36.75
N SER A 127 1.54 -8.51 -37.17
CA SER A 127 0.39 -8.06 -36.37
C SER A 127 0.24 -8.83 -35.05
N ILE A 128 0.39 -10.16 -35.09
CA ILE A 128 0.38 -10.99 -33.87
C ILE A 128 1.56 -10.67 -32.96
N HIS A 129 2.77 -10.55 -33.52
CA HIS A 129 3.96 -10.21 -32.76
C HIS A 129 3.80 -8.87 -32.04
N GLN A 130 3.26 -7.85 -32.72
CA GLN A 130 2.99 -6.54 -32.10
C GLN A 130 1.97 -6.67 -30.95
N ARG A 131 0.87 -7.41 -31.16
CA ARG A 131 -0.14 -7.64 -30.10
C ARG A 131 0.44 -8.36 -28.88
N GLN A 132 1.27 -9.39 -29.08
CA GLN A 132 1.95 -10.10 -27.99
C GLN A 132 2.93 -9.20 -27.24
N LYS A 133 3.65 -8.33 -27.96
CA LYS A 133 4.54 -7.33 -27.37
C LYS A 133 3.79 -6.34 -26.50
N ASP A 134 2.63 -5.85 -26.95
CA ASP A 134 1.77 -4.94 -26.18
C ASP A 134 1.23 -5.61 -24.91
N GLN A 135 0.81 -6.88 -25.00
CA GLN A 135 0.39 -7.67 -23.84
C GLN A 135 1.53 -7.92 -22.84
N LEU A 136 2.74 -8.19 -23.33
CA LEU A 136 3.93 -8.32 -22.47
C LEU A 136 4.24 -7.01 -21.76
N GLU A 137 4.13 -5.87 -22.45
CA GLU A 137 4.36 -4.56 -21.83
C GLU A 137 3.26 -4.23 -20.80
N ALA A 138 2.00 -4.56 -21.09
CA ALA A 138 0.88 -4.39 -20.15
C ALA A 138 1.08 -5.20 -18.87
N THR A 139 1.39 -6.51 -18.99
CA THR A 139 1.65 -7.39 -17.84
C THR A 139 2.89 -6.96 -17.04
N LYS A 140 3.94 -6.45 -17.69
CA LYS A 140 5.10 -5.86 -17.01
C LYS A 140 4.73 -4.63 -16.19
N ARG A 141 3.90 -3.73 -16.72
CA ARG A 141 3.42 -2.54 -15.98
C ARG A 141 2.55 -2.93 -14.78
N GLU A 142 1.67 -3.91 -14.94
CA GLU A 142 0.84 -4.44 -13.84
C GLU A 142 1.71 -5.06 -12.73
N ASN A 143 2.72 -5.85 -13.10
CA ASN A 143 3.66 -6.44 -12.14
C ASN A 143 4.40 -5.36 -11.33
N CYS A 144 4.89 -4.29 -11.98
CA CYS A 144 5.53 -3.17 -11.29
C CYS A 144 4.58 -2.48 -10.30
N ALA A 145 3.31 -2.30 -10.67
CA ALA A 145 2.29 -1.70 -9.80
C ALA A 145 1.99 -2.59 -8.57
N LEU A 146 1.91 -3.92 -8.76
CA LEU A 146 1.73 -4.89 -7.68
C LEU A 146 2.94 -4.92 -6.74
N GLN A 147 4.16 -4.91 -7.28
CA GLN A 147 5.40 -4.86 -6.49
C GLN A 147 5.48 -3.59 -5.63
N GLU A 148 5.12 -2.43 -6.16
CA GLU A 148 5.09 -1.18 -5.38
C GLU A 148 4.02 -1.22 -4.28
N ARG A 149 2.85 -1.79 -4.56
CA ARG A 149 1.80 -1.99 -3.54
C ARG A 149 2.28 -2.92 -2.42
N ASP A 150 2.95 -4.03 -2.76
CA ASP A 150 3.53 -4.94 -1.78
C ASP A 150 4.59 -4.24 -0.92
N ARG A 151 5.51 -3.49 -1.54
CA ARG A 151 6.52 -2.68 -0.84
C ARG A 151 5.88 -1.70 0.15
N GLN A 152 4.82 -0.99 -0.24
CA GLN A 152 4.09 -0.08 0.65
C GLN A 152 3.45 -0.81 1.83
N MET A 153 2.86 -1.99 1.60
CA MET A 153 2.28 -2.81 2.67
C MET A 153 3.33 -3.36 3.63
N GLN A 154 4.49 -3.79 3.11
CA GLN A 154 5.62 -4.20 3.94
C GLN A 154 6.14 -3.04 4.81
N CYS A 155 6.28 -1.83 4.27
CA CYS A 155 6.66 -0.64 5.03
C CYS A 155 5.64 -0.32 6.15
N LYS A 156 4.33 -0.36 5.83
CA LYS A 156 3.26 -0.17 6.83
C LYS A 156 3.31 -1.22 7.94
N ASN A 157 3.53 -2.49 7.58
CA ASN A 157 3.64 -3.59 8.54
C ASN A 157 4.85 -3.39 9.47
N ARG A 158 6.03 -3.06 8.94
CA ARG A 158 7.22 -2.74 9.75
C ARG A 158 6.98 -1.58 10.72
N ASN A 159 6.31 -0.52 10.27
CA ASN A 159 5.96 0.62 11.13
C ASN A 159 4.99 0.22 12.25
N LEU A 160 3.96 -0.58 11.95
CA LEU A 160 3.02 -1.09 12.95
C LEU A 160 3.70 -2.02 13.96
N LEU A 161 4.62 -2.88 13.52
CA LEU A 161 5.41 -3.73 14.42
C LEU A 161 6.29 -2.89 15.36
N GLN A 162 6.90 -1.82 14.86
CA GLN A 162 7.69 -0.91 15.69
C GLN A 162 6.81 -0.17 16.72
N LEU A 163 5.65 0.33 16.31
CA LEU A 163 4.67 0.95 17.22
C LEU A 163 4.22 -0.04 18.29
N LEU A 164 3.87 -1.27 17.90
CA LEU A 164 3.49 -2.33 18.84
C LEU A 164 4.61 -2.66 19.84
N LYS A 165 5.87 -2.66 19.39
CA LYS A 165 7.04 -2.85 20.26
C LYS A 165 7.17 -1.72 21.27
N ASN A 166 7.08 -0.46 20.83
CA ASN A 166 7.14 0.71 21.71
C ASN A 166 6.03 0.70 22.77
N GLU A 167 4.79 0.38 22.37
CA GLU A 167 3.65 0.26 23.30
C GLU A 167 3.86 -0.86 24.32
N LYS A 168 4.42 -2.01 23.91
CA LYS A 168 4.78 -3.11 24.84
C LYS A 168 5.83 -2.67 25.86
N GLU A 169 6.84 -1.92 25.43
CA GLU A 169 7.89 -1.39 26.31
C GLU A 169 7.32 -0.38 27.32
N GLU A 170 6.43 0.53 26.89
CA GLU A 170 5.77 1.49 27.79
C GLU A 170 4.83 0.80 28.79
N VAL A 171 4.04 -0.19 28.34
CA VAL A 171 3.23 -1.02 29.24
C VAL A 171 4.10 -1.71 30.28
N GLN A 172 5.24 -2.30 29.89
CA GLN A 172 6.16 -2.95 30.82
C GLN A 172 6.74 -1.96 31.85
N LYS A 173 7.10 -0.76 31.41
CA LYS A 173 7.60 0.32 32.27
C LYS A 173 6.53 0.77 33.28
N LEU A 174 5.28 0.99 32.84
CA LEU A 174 4.16 1.35 33.71
C LEU A 174 3.85 0.24 34.72
N GLN A 175 3.90 -1.03 34.31
CA GLN A 175 3.75 -2.16 35.22
C GLN A 175 4.82 -2.18 36.32
N ASN A 176 6.08 -1.88 35.98
CA ASN A 176 7.18 -1.78 36.95
C ASN A 176 6.94 -0.63 37.95
N ILE A 177 6.47 0.54 37.47
CA ILE A 177 6.13 1.68 38.33
C ILE A 177 4.98 1.32 39.30
N ILE A 178 3.92 0.67 38.82
CA ILE A 178 2.79 0.23 39.65
C ILE A 178 3.25 -0.78 40.70
N ALA A 179 4.11 -1.74 40.35
CA ALA A 179 4.66 -2.72 41.28
C ALA A 179 5.52 -2.07 42.37
N SER A 180 6.41 -1.14 42.01
CA SER A 180 7.20 -0.34 42.94
C SER A 180 6.31 0.46 43.90
N ARG A 181 5.28 1.15 43.36
CA ARG A 181 4.33 1.94 44.15
C ARG A 181 3.50 1.08 45.11
N SER A 182 3.04 -0.10 44.68
CA SER A 182 2.36 -1.07 45.56
C SER A 182 3.23 -1.49 46.74
N THR A 183 4.54 -1.69 46.51
CA THR A 183 5.52 -2.03 47.56
C THR A 183 5.71 -0.88 48.55
N GLN A 184 5.85 0.35 48.06
CA GLN A 184 5.95 1.55 48.91
C GLN A 184 4.70 1.76 49.76
N TYR A 185 3.50 1.61 49.18
CA TYR A 185 2.24 1.69 49.93
C TYR A 185 2.15 0.61 51.01
N ASN A 186 2.51 -0.64 50.70
CA ASN A 186 2.56 -1.71 51.69
C ASN A 186 3.50 -1.39 52.86
N HIS A 187 4.68 -0.83 52.58
CA HIS A 187 5.61 -0.40 53.63
C HIS A 187 5.02 0.74 54.48
N SER A 188 4.36 1.72 53.85
CA SER A 188 3.71 2.83 54.54
C SER A 188 2.57 2.35 55.46
N VAL A 189 1.71 1.46 54.96
CA VAL A 189 0.60 0.86 55.72
C VAL A 189 1.15 0.06 56.90
N LYS A 190 2.15 -0.81 56.70
CA LYS A 190 2.79 -1.55 57.81
C LYS A 190 3.42 -0.63 58.85
N ARG A 191 4.01 0.50 58.44
CA ARG A 191 4.55 1.49 59.39
C ARG A 191 3.42 2.11 60.22
N LYS A 192 2.32 2.51 59.58
CA LYS A 192 1.13 3.08 60.24
C LYS A 192 0.45 2.09 61.18
N GLU A 193 0.36 0.83 60.79
CA GLU A 193 -0.19 -0.24 61.61
C GLU A 193 0.66 -0.48 62.88
N ARG A 194 2.00 -0.44 62.77
CA ARG A 194 2.89 -0.50 63.95
C ARG A 194 2.73 0.73 64.86
N GLU A 195 2.58 1.93 64.31
CA GLU A 195 2.32 3.16 65.09
C GLU A 195 0.97 3.08 65.81
N TYR A 196 -0.06 2.58 65.13
CA TYR A 196 -1.39 2.37 65.69
C TYR A 196 -1.38 1.33 66.81
N ASN A 197 -0.72 0.18 66.62
CA ASN A 197 -0.62 -0.85 67.66
C ASN A 197 0.10 -0.32 68.91
N LYS A 198 1.20 0.43 68.76
CA LYS A 198 1.88 1.09 69.89
C LYS A 198 0.98 2.10 70.61
N LEU A 199 0.15 2.84 69.88
CA LEU A 199 -0.80 3.78 70.48
C LEU A 199 -1.94 3.04 71.21
N LYS A 200 -2.43 1.95 70.63
CA LYS A 200 -3.45 1.08 71.19
C LYS A 200 -2.97 0.44 72.50
N GLU A 201 -1.74 -0.09 72.53
CA GLU A 201 -1.08 -0.60 73.74
C GLU A 201 -0.99 0.47 74.84
N ARG A 202 -0.54 1.69 74.50
CA ARG A 202 -0.50 2.81 75.46
C ARG A 202 -1.88 3.19 75.99
N LEU A 203 -2.90 3.17 75.14
CA LEU A 203 -4.27 3.46 75.54
C LEU A 203 -4.82 2.37 76.46
N TYR A 204 -4.59 1.09 76.13
CA TYR A 204 -4.96 -0.02 77.01
C TYR A 204 -4.29 0.09 78.38
N GLN A 205 -2.99 0.41 78.43
CA GLN A 205 -2.28 0.64 79.70
C GLN A 205 -2.94 1.77 80.50
N LEU A 206 -3.23 2.92 79.87
CA LEU A 206 -3.90 4.05 80.53
C LEU A 206 -5.33 3.74 81.00
N VAL A 207 -6.07 2.87 80.30
CA VAL A 207 -7.41 2.45 80.71
C VAL A 207 -7.35 1.45 81.86
N MET A 208 -6.39 0.53 81.84
CA MET A 208 -6.17 -0.44 82.92
C MET A 208 -5.70 0.24 84.21
N ASP A 209 -4.76 1.18 84.13
CA ASP A 209 -4.24 1.92 85.29
C ASP A 209 -5.30 2.80 85.98
N LYS A 210 -6.38 3.18 85.26
CA LYS A 210 -7.46 4.04 85.77
C LYS A 210 -8.53 3.33 86.61
N ARG A 211 -8.54 2.00 86.69
CA ARG A 211 -9.55 1.29 87.51
C ARG A 211 -9.31 1.39 89.01
N ASP A 212 -8.10 1.74 89.45
CA ASP A 212 -7.72 1.71 90.88
C ASP A 212 -7.48 3.09 91.52
N LYS A 213 -7.63 4.20 90.78
CA LYS A 213 -7.37 5.55 91.33
C LYS A 213 -8.44 6.56 90.89
N LYS A 214 -9.18 7.06 91.88
CA LYS A 214 -10.11 8.20 91.82
C LYS A 214 -9.55 9.29 90.88
N ILE A 215 -10.33 9.60 89.84
CA ILE A 215 -10.02 10.55 88.76
C ILE A 215 -9.84 11.95 89.35
N SER A 216 -8.62 12.29 89.73
CA SER A 216 -8.14 13.66 89.95
C SER A 216 -7.32 14.04 88.71
N ILE A 217 -7.78 15.05 87.98
CA ILE A 217 -6.99 15.67 86.90
C ILE A 217 -5.96 16.56 87.59
N ASP A 218 -4.91 15.94 88.11
CA ASP A 218 -3.70 16.68 88.47
C ASP A 218 -2.84 16.80 87.22
N VAL A 219 -2.71 18.04 86.72
CA VAL A 219 -1.75 18.40 85.66
C VAL A 219 -0.34 18.30 86.26
N LEU A 220 0.10 17.06 86.49
CA LEU A 220 1.34 16.73 87.21
C LEU A 220 2.57 16.83 86.31
N ASN A 221 2.37 17.12 85.03
CA ASN A 221 3.41 17.55 84.12
C ASN A 221 2.97 18.86 83.48
N TYR A 222 3.33 19.97 84.11
CA TYR A 222 3.65 21.17 83.35
C TYR A 222 4.67 20.73 82.29
N VAL A 223 4.21 20.55 81.04
CA VAL A 223 5.11 20.51 79.88
C VAL A 223 5.53 21.95 79.63
N GLY A 224 6.21 22.52 80.63
CA GLY A 224 7.14 23.61 80.46
C GLY A 224 8.28 23.05 79.64
N ARG A 225 8.38 23.50 78.41
CA ARG A 225 9.71 23.84 77.90
C ARG A 225 10.04 25.18 78.53
N ALA A 226 11.17 25.29 79.21
CA ALA A 226 11.71 26.57 79.68
C ALA A 226 12.00 27.57 78.52
N ASP A 227 11.81 27.14 77.26
CA ASP A 227 11.93 27.92 76.02
C ASP A 227 10.58 28.40 75.45
N GLY A 228 9.41 28.07 76.04
CA GLY A 228 8.11 28.56 75.55
C GLY A 228 7.68 28.11 74.14
N LYS A 229 8.48 27.28 73.44
CA LYS A 229 8.17 26.81 72.08
C LYS A 229 7.31 25.54 72.09
N ARG A 230 6.01 25.71 71.80
CA ARG A 230 5.05 24.64 71.49
C ARG A 230 5.46 23.94 70.18
N SER A 231 5.29 22.62 70.09
CA SER A 231 5.34 21.91 68.81
C SER A 231 4.37 22.58 67.83
N SER A 232 4.87 23.09 66.69
CA SER A 232 4.07 23.85 65.74
C SER A 232 3.08 22.93 65.02
N TRP A 233 1.91 22.74 65.62
CA TRP A 233 0.70 22.41 64.89
C TRP A 233 0.45 23.54 63.90
N ARG A 234 0.29 23.20 62.60
CA ARG A 234 -0.05 24.09 61.47
C ARG A 234 -0.15 25.56 61.88
N THR A 235 1.01 26.21 62.03
CA THR A 235 1.03 27.66 62.30
C THR A 235 0.95 28.36 60.95
N GLY A 236 0.35 29.56 60.89
CA GLY A 236 0.24 30.32 59.63
C GLY A 236 1.58 30.48 58.90
N LYS A 237 2.73 30.40 59.60
CA LYS A 237 4.07 30.35 58.99
C LYS A 237 4.36 29.07 58.20
N THR A 238 3.84 27.91 58.64
CA THR A 238 4.02 26.62 57.96
C THR A 238 3.06 26.46 56.78
N ASP A 239 1.82 26.95 56.89
CA ASP A 239 0.91 26.99 55.73
C ASP A 239 1.36 28.03 54.71
N ALA A 240 1.81 29.23 55.13
CA ALA A 240 2.40 30.19 54.21
C ALA A 240 3.63 29.63 53.49
N LYS A 241 4.48 28.84 54.17
CA LYS A 241 5.62 28.17 53.53
C LYS A 241 5.18 27.07 52.55
N ASN A 242 4.14 26.29 52.89
CA ASN A 242 3.60 25.28 51.98
C ASN A 242 2.90 25.90 50.76
N GLU A 243 2.18 27.01 50.97
CA GLU A 243 1.58 27.80 49.89
C GLU A 243 2.66 28.43 49.03
N GLU A 244 3.73 28.98 49.62
CA GLU A 244 4.89 29.50 48.89
C GLU A 244 5.57 28.41 48.07
N GLU A 245 5.78 27.21 48.63
CA GLU A 245 6.30 26.05 47.89
C GLU A 245 5.34 25.60 46.77
N MET A 246 4.02 25.60 47.01
CA MET A 246 3.00 25.28 46.00
C MET A 246 3.00 26.31 44.85
N TYR A 247 3.01 27.61 45.17
CA TYR A 247 3.10 28.67 44.19
C TYR A 247 4.42 28.61 43.42
N LYS A 248 5.53 28.27 44.09
CA LYS A 248 6.84 28.07 43.44
C LYS A 248 6.83 26.90 42.46
N VAL A 249 6.19 25.77 42.80
CA VAL A 249 6.02 24.63 41.88
C VAL A 249 5.14 25.02 40.69
N LEU A 250 4.00 25.67 40.94
CA LEU A 250 3.09 26.09 39.87
C LEU A 250 3.76 27.09 38.91
N LEU A 251 4.49 28.08 39.46
CA LEU A 251 5.26 29.05 38.66
C LEU A 251 6.36 28.36 37.84
N ASN A 252 7.06 27.39 38.43
CA ASN A 252 8.10 26.63 37.72
C ASN A 252 7.50 25.76 36.59
N ASP A 253 6.33 25.14 36.80
CA ASP A 253 5.61 24.39 35.75
C ASP A 253 5.15 25.31 34.62
N TYR A 254 4.62 26.50 34.93
CA TYR A 254 4.27 27.52 33.93
C TYR A 254 5.51 28.00 33.16
N GLU A 255 6.62 28.27 33.85
CA GLU A 255 7.89 28.68 33.22
C GLU A 255 8.44 27.57 32.31
N GLN A 256 8.37 26.31 32.73
CA GLN A 256 8.77 25.16 31.91
C GLN A 256 7.87 24.99 30.68
N ARG A 257 6.56 25.16 30.83
CA ARG A 257 5.59 25.13 29.73
C ARG A 257 5.84 26.27 28.73
N GLN A 258 6.15 27.47 29.22
CA GLN A 258 6.50 28.62 28.40
C GLN A 258 7.79 28.37 27.60
N LYS A 259 8.83 27.81 28.24
CA LYS A 259 10.08 27.40 27.55
C LYS A 259 9.80 26.36 26.46
N GLN A 260 8.98 25.35 26.74
CA GLN A 260 8.61 24.32 25.76
C GLN A 260 7.88 24.93 24.56
N LEU A 261 6.89 25.81 24.80
CA LEU A 261 6.18 26.52 23.74
C LEU A 261 7.11 27.42 22.91
N MET A 262 8.11 28.06 23.53
CA MET A 262 9.11 28.84 22.79
C MET A 262 9.96 27.97 21.86
N VAL A 263 10.38 26.79 22.31
CA VAL A 263 11.13 25.84 21.48
C VAL A 263 10.27 25.35 20.31
N GLU A 264 9.03 24.94 20.57
CA GLU A 264 8.08 24.52 19.54
C GLU A 264 7.79 25.64 18.54
N ASN A 265 7.64 26.89 19.00
CA ASN A 265 7.43 28.04 18.13
C ASN A 265 8.63 28.30 17.19
N VAL A 266 9.86 28.10 17.69
CA VAL A 266 11.08 28.18 16.88
C VAL A 266 11.14 27.04 15.87
N GLU A 267 10.77 25.81 16.25
CA GLU A 267 10.71 24.66 15.33
C GLU A 267 9.64 24.86 14.25
N LEU A 268 8.45 25.33 14.60
CA LEU A 268 7.39 25.68 13.64
C LEU A 268 7.84 26.77 12.67
N LYS A 269 8.55 27.80 13.15
CA LYS A 269 9.16 28.82 12.27
C LYS A 269 10.18 28.21 11.32
N LYS A 270 11.01 27.26 11.76
CA LYS A 270 11.96 26.55 10.88
C LYS A 270 11.24 25.72 9.82
N VAL A 271 10.21 24.96 10.20
CA VAL A 271 9.41 24.15 9.25
C VAL A 271 8.71 25.05 8.24
N LEU A 272 8.12 26.18 8.67
CA LEU A 272 7.47 27.13 7.79
C LEU A 272 8.47 27.77 6.80
N GLN A 273 9.67 28.12 7.27
CA GLN A 273 10.73 28.64 6.39
C GLN A 273 11.26 27.58 5.41
N GLN A 274 11.37 26.32 5.84
CA GLN A 274 11.74 25.21 4.97
C GLN A 274 10.68 24.97 3.88
N MET A 275 9.40 24.94 4.26
CA MET A 275 8.29 24.83 3.31
C MET A 275 8.25 26.03 2.35
N LYS A 276 8.49 27.26 2.85
CA LYS A 276 8.65 28.46 2.00
C LYS A 276 9.77 28.25 0.97
N LYS A 277 10.94 27.77 1.39
CA LYS A 277 12.09 27.51 0.51
C LYS A 277 11.77 26.45 -0.54
N GLU A 278 11.09 25.37 -0.17
CA GLU A 278 10.67 24.31 -1.10
C GLU A 278 9.64 24.82 -2.11
N MET A 279 8.63 25.58 -1.67
CA MET A 279 7.66 26.19 -2.59
C MET A 279 8.32 27.14 -3.57
N ILE A 280 9.25 28.01 -3.11
CA ILE A 280 10.04 28.90 -3.97
C ILE A 280 10.87 28.10 -4.97
N SER A 281 11.48 26.99 -4.56
CA SER A 281 12.25 26.11 -5.44
C SER A 281 11.37 25.52 -6.55
N ILE A 282 10.18 25.02 -6.22
CA ILE A 282 9.24 24.44 -7.21
C ILE A 282 8.79 25.51 -8.23
N VAL A 283 8.54 26.74 -7.78
CA VAL A 283 8.15 27.85 -8.66
C VAL A 283 9.33 28.35 -9.51
N SER A 284 10.53 28.47 -8.92
CA SER A 284 11.71 29.03 -9.58
C SER A 284 12.31 28.07 -10.61
N GLN A 285 12.36 26.77 -10.31
CA GLN A 285 12.86 25.75 -11.25
C GLN A 285 12.08 25.74 -12.57
N ARG A 286 10.79 26.11 -12.53
CA ARG A 286 9.94 26.19 -13.72
C ARG A 286 10.27 27.37 -14.62
N LYS A 287 10.55 28.55 -14.06
CA LYS A 287 10.95 29.73 -14.85
C LYS A 287 12.24 29.52 -15.64
N THR A 288 13.16 28.68 -15.14
CA THR A 288 14.41 28.33 -15.84
C THR A 288 14.25 27.26 -16.93
N LYS A 289 13.21 26.41 -16.89
CA LYS A 289 13.02 25.38 -17.93
C LYS A 289 12.28 25.89 -19.17
N GLU A 290 11.42 26.89 -19.04
CA GLU A 290 10.74 27.50 -20.20
C GLU A 290 11.69 28.35 -21.08
N LYS A 291 12.85 28.79 -20.56
CA LYS A 291 13.83 29.57 -21.34
C LYS A 291 14.83 28.75 -22.15
N LEU A 292 14.80 27.41 -22.05
CA LEU A 292 15.85 26.55 -22.64
C LEU A 292 15.39 25.71 -23.85
N GLU A 293 14.14 25.84 -24.30
CA GLU A 293 13.64 25.14 -25.51
C GLU A 293 13.29 26.06 -26.70
N ASP A 294 13.42 27.39 -26.58
CA ASP A 294 13.04 28.33 -27.65
C ASP A 294 14.24 28.99 -28.36
N SER A 295 15.40 28.34 -28.37
CA SER A 295 16.62 28.87 -29.03
C SER A 295 17.08 27.97 -30.17
N THR A 296 16.41 28.11 -31.31
CA THR A 296 16.91 27.67 -32.62
C THR A 296 16.86 28.85 -33.58
N GLY A 297 18.03 29.44 -33.88
CA GLY A 297 18.26 30.47 -34.91
C GLY A 297 17.72 31.86 -34.55
N THR A 298 18.53 32.89 -34.37
CA THR A 298 19.23 33.57 -35.47
C THR A 298 20.16 34.64 -34.87
N VAL A 299 21.35 34.73 -35.46
CA VAL A 299 22.40 35.74 -35.24
C VAL A 299 21.86 37.17 -35.42
N THR A 300 22.11 38.06 -34.46
CA THR A 300 22.75 39.39 -34.65
C THR A 300 22.56 40.31 -33.42
N SER A 301 23.64 41.01 -33.10
CA SER A 301 23.75 42.27 -32.36
C SER A 301 23.87 42.25 -30.84
N ASP A 302 25.09 42.60 -30.42
CA ASP A 302 25.46 43.20 -29.14
C ASP A 302 24.43 44.20 -28.63
N ILE A 303 24.16 44.14 -27.31
CA ILE A 303 23.99 45.25 -26.35
C ILE A 303 23.46 44.65 -25.03
N GLU A 304 24.20 44.94 -23.95
CA GLU A 304 23.80 44.90 -22.53
C GLU A 304 23.78 43.56 -21.77
N GLU A 305 24.99 43.15 -21.37
CA GLU A 305 25.31 42.68 -20.02
C GLU A 305 24.85 43.72 -18.97
N GLU A 306 23.64 43.61 -18.40
CA GLU A 306 23.35 44.16 -17.03
C GLU A 306 21.97 43.81 -16.41
N ILE A 307 21.13 42.93 -16.97
CA ILE A 307 19.74 42.72 -16.48
C ILE A 307 19.42 41.25 -16.12
N ALA A 308 20.44 40.45 -15.80
CA ALA A 308 20.24 39.03 -15.46
C ALA A 308 20.12 38.71 -13.96
N ASP A 309 20.45 39.65 -13.05
CA ASP A 309 20.52 39.36 -11.61
C ASP A 309 19.26 39.76 -10.80
N SER A 310 18.35 40.55 -11.38
CA SER A 310 17.18 41.10 -10.66
C SER A 310 16.01 40.12 -10.45
N SER A 311 16.04 38.95 -11.09
CA SER A 311 14.92 37.98 -11.03
C SER A 311 15.06 36.94 -9.90
N LYS A 312 16.26 36.74 -9.38
CA LYS A 312 16.55 35.75 -8.33
C LYS A 312 16.33 36.31 -6.92
N GLU A 313 16.50 37.61 -6.74
CA GLU A 313 16.38 38.28 -5.45
C GLU A 313 14.90 38.48 -5.03
N ASN A 314 14.04 38.85 -5.98
CA ASN A 314 12.61 39.11 -5.72
C ASN A 314 11.82 37.88 -5.21
N LEU A 315 12.25 36.65 -5.53
CA LEU A 315 11.53 35.44 -5.10
C LEU A 315 11.79 35.06 -3.64
N SER A 316 12.94 35.45 -3.09
CA SER A 316 13.31 35.15 -1.70
C SER A 316 12.50 35.97 -0.69
N GLU A 317 12.06 37.16 -1.11
CA GLU A 317 11.38 38.14 -0.28
C GLU A 317 9.83 38.02 -0.28
N LEU A 318 9.27 37.18 -1.17
CA LEU A 318 7.83 36.95 -1.21
C LEU A 318 7.30 36.36 0.12
N SER A 319 6.13 36.84 0.56
CA SER A 319 5.42 36.25 1.69
C SER A 319 5.01 34.81 1.35
N CYS A 320 4.87 33.94 2.36
CA CYS A 320 4.43 32.55 2.14
C CYS A 320 3.10 32.49 1.37
N GLU A 321 2.20 33.46 1.59
CA GLU A 321 0.91 33.54 0.90
C GLU A 321 1.09 33.83 -0.59
N ALA A 322 1.99 34.75 -0.94
CA ALA A 322 2.27 35.08 -2.35
C ALA A 322 2.88 33.90 -3.11
N VAL A 323 3.81 33.17 -2.49
CA VAL A 323 4.42 31.97 -3.09
C VAL A 323 3.36 30.87 -3.28
N ARG A 324 2.48 30.68 -2.29
CA ARG A 324 1.36 29.73 -2.34
C ARG A 324 0.41 30.03 -3.51
N GLU A 325 -0.02 31.29 -3.65
CA GLU A 325 -0.89 31.69 -4.76
C GLU A 325 -0.23 31.54 -6.13
N GLN A 326 1.07 31.82 -6.23
CA GLN A 326 1.82 31.62 -7.48
C GLN A 326 1.90 30.13 -7.87
N LEU A 327 2.11 29.25 -6.91
CA LEU A 327 2.11 27.80 -7.13
C LEU A 327 0.73 27.30 -7.59
N ILE A 328 -0.34 27.76 -6.93
CA ILE A 328 -1.73 27.42 -7.29
C ILE A 328 -2.05 27.90 -8.72
N SER A 329 -1.67 29.13 -9.06
CA SER A 329 -1.85 29.69 -10.39
C SER A 329 -1.11 28.87 -11.46
N SER A 330 0.14 28.49 -11.20
CA SER A 330 0.94 27.63 -12.10
C SER A 330 0.28 26.27 -12.34
N ILE A 331 -0.19 25.59 -11.28
CA ILE A 331 -0.87 24.30 -11.40
C ILE A 331 -2.16 24.44 -12.22
N ARG A 332 -2.96 25.49 -11.97
CA ARG A 332 -4.18 25.78 -12.74
C ARG A 332 -3.89 26.05 -14.21
N GLN A 333 -2.76 26.68 -14.54
CA GLN A 333 -2.34 26.88 -15.94
C GLN A 333 -1.97 25.57 -16.61
N GLN A 334 -1.17 24.73 -15.96
CA GLN A 334 -0.81 23.40 -16.48
C GLN A 334 -2.03 22.52 -16.75
N TRP A 335 -3.01 22.55 -15.84
CA TRP A 335 -4.27 21.84 -16.03
C TRP A 335 -5.05 22.31 -17.27
N ARG A 336 -5.06 23.62 -17.55
CA ARG A 336 -5.73 24.18 -18.74
C ARG A 336 -5.04 23.75 -20.04
N ILE A 337 -3.71 23.74 -20.06
CA ILE A 337 -2.92 23.29 -21.23
C ILE A 337 -3.21 21.82 -21.51
N LEU A 338 -3.12 20.96 -20.47
CA LEU A 338 -3.41 19.54 -20.58
C LEU A 338 -4.83 19.27 -21.09
N LYS A 339 -5.82 19.97 -20.53
CA LYS A 339 -7.22 19.84 -20.96
C LYS A 339 -7.39 20.20 -22.44
N SER A 340 -6.81 21.31 -22.89
CA SER A 340 -6.87 21.72 -24.30
C SER A 340 -6.19 20.70 -25.23
N HIS A 341 -5.05 20.13 -24.82
CA HIS A 341 -4.38 19.09 -25.60
C HIS A 341 -5.23 17.82 -25.69
N MET A 342 -5.88 17.43 -24.60
CA MET A 342 -6.76 16.26 -24.58
C MET A 342 -8.00 16.46 -25.46
N GLU A 343 -8.61 17.65 -25.43
CA GLU A 343 -9.71 18.01 -26.34
C GLU A 343 -9.27 18.00 -27.82
N LYS A 344 -8.03 18.44 -28.14
CA LYS A 344 -7.50 18.36 -29.51
C LYS A 344 -7.30 16.90 -29.97
N LEU A 345 -6.80 16.04 -29.08
CA LEU A 345 -6.61 14.61 -29.37
C LEU A 345 -7.96 13.90 -29.57
N ASP A 346 -8.96 14.23 -28.76
CA ASP A 346 -10.31 13.69 -28.88
C ASP A 346 -10.96 14.09 -30.21
N ASN A 347 -10.84 15.37 -30.60
CA ASN A 347 -11.31 15.86 -31.90
C ASN A 347 -10.60 15.18 -33.09
N GLN A 348 -9.29 14.88 -32.98
CA GLN A 348 -8.57 14.11 -34.02
C GLN A 348 -9.07 12.67 -34.10
N ALA A 349 -9.35 12.02 -32.97
CA ALA A 349 -9.87 10.66 -32.95
C ALA A 349 -11.27 10.55 -33.58
N CYS A 350 -12.13 11.55 -33.38
CA CYS A 350 -13.46 11.58 -33.99
C CYS A 350 -13.42 11.77 -35.53
N LEU A 351 -12.40 12.45 -36.06
CA LEU A 351 -12.27 12.71 -37.51
C LEU A 351 -11.77 11.51 -38.33
N VAL A 352 -11.27 10.45 -37.69
CA VAL A 352 -10.74 9.25 -38.37
C VAL A 352 -11.83 8.17 -38.60
N ASN A 353 -13.06 8.37 -38.10
CA ASN A 353 -14.12 7.36 -38.14
C ASN A 353 -15.40 7.80 -38.89
N VAL A 354 -15.31 8.28 -40.14
CA VAL A 354 -16.47 8.29 -41.06
C VAL A 354 -16.03 8.19 -42.53
N PRO A 355 -16.00 7.00 -43.15
CA PRO A 355 -16.08 6.86 -44.60
C PRO A 355 -17.50 6.42 -45.03
N THR A 356 -18.08 7.20 -45.93
CA THR A 356 -19.35 6.97 -46.63
C THR A 356 -19.34 5.68 -47.45
N PRO A 357 -20.52 5.04 -47.68
CA PRO A 357 -20.59 3.76 -48.35
C PRO A 357 -20.47 3.97 -49.86
N ASP A 358 -19.34 3.60 -50.46
CA ASP A 358 -19.31 3.24 -51.87
C ASP A 358 -18.18 2.23 -52.17
N GLU A 359 -18.62 1.04 -52.56
CA GLU A 359 -18.10 0.24 -53.68
C GLU A 359 -16.63 -0.23 -53.73
N ASN A 360 -15.90 -0.39 -52.61
CA ASN A 360 -14.61 -1.12 -52.65
C ASN A 360 -14.32 -2.06 -51.45
N GLY A 361 -15.31 -2.34 -50.60
CA GLY A 361 -15.15 -3.15 -49.37
C GLY A 361 -15.49 -4.64 -49.50
N LEU A 362 -15.58 -5.18 -50.72
CA LEU A 362 -15.95 -6.57 -51.01
C LEU A 362 -14.73 -7.51 -51.00
N ILE A 363 -13.90 -7.49 -49.95
CA ILE A 363 -13.10 -8.69 -49.64
C ILE A 363 -14.13 -9.73 -49.21
N ALA A 364 -14.34 -10.70 -50.10
CA ALA A 364 -15.58 -11.46 -50.18
C ALA A 364 -15.91 -12.13 -48.85
N ARG A 365 -17.19 -12.11 -48.47
CA ARG A 365 -17.73 -12.90 -47.35
C ARG A 365 -17.21 -14.35 -47.36
N ALA A 366 -16.95 -14.89 -48.55
CA ALA A 366 -16.34 -16.18 -48.81
C ALA A 366 -14.88 -16.31 -48.35
N GLU A 367 -14.04 -15.28 -48.46
CA GLU A 367 -12.65 -15.29 -47.98
C GLU A 367 -12.59 -15.28 -46.45
N HIS A 368 -13.48 -14.52 -45.81
CA HIS A 368 -13.65 -14.57 -44.35
C HIS A 368 -14.15 -15.93 -43.86
N GLU A 369 -15.07 -16.56 -44.60
CA GLU A 369 -15.59 -17.90 -44.26
C GLU A 369 -14.51 -18.98 -44.41
N GLN A 370 -13.67 -18.89 -45.45
CA GLN A 370 -12.51 -19.77 -45.62
C GLN A 370 -11.45 -19.61 -44.52
N GLU A 371 -11.15 -18.38 -44.08
CA GLU A 371 -10.19 -18.15 -42.99
C GLU A 371 -10.74 -18.66 -41.64
N LEU A 372 -12.06 -18.54 -41.41
CA LEU A 372 -12.71 -19.14 -40.25
C LEU A 372 -12.61 -20.68 -40.27
N ASP A 373 -12.85 -21.32 -41.41
CA ASP A 373 -12.72 -22.77 -41.55
C ASP A 373 -11.29 -23.26 -41.33
N LYS A 374 -10.29 -22.48 -41.79
CA LYS A 374 -8.87 -22.74 -41.55
C LYS A 374 -8.52 -22.61 -40.07
N LEU A 375 -8.93 -21.54 -39.40
CA LEU A 375 -8.74 -21.34 -37.95
C LEU A 375 -9.42 -22.43 -37.13
N ILE A 376 -10.62 -22.87 -37.51
CA ILE A 376 -11.33 -23.97 -36.87
C ILE A 376 -10.51 -25.27 -36.99
N SER A 377 -9.95 -25.54 -38.17
CA SER A 377 -9.11 -26.72 -38.42
C SER A 377 -7.81 -26.69 -37.60
N GLU A 378 -7.13 -25.54 -37.51
CA GLU A 378 -5.92 -25.36 -36.70
C GLU A 378 -6.20 -25.53 -35.20
N ILE A 379 -7.32 -25.00 -34.70
CA ILE A 379 -7.75 -25.20 -33.31
C ILE A 379 -8.02 -26.69 -33.03
N GLN A 380 -8.64 -27.40 -33.98
CA GLN A 380 -8.90 -28.83 -33.86
C GLN A 380 -7.58 -29.62 -33.74
N GLN A 381 -6.59 -29.30 -34.57
CA GLN A 381 -5.25 -29.90 -34.54
C GLN A 381 -4.49 -29.57 -33.24
N CYS A 382 -4.58 -28.33 -32.75
CA CYS A 382 -4.01 -27.95 -31.45
C CYS A 382 -4.65 -28.73 -30.30
N LYS A 383 -5.97 -28.95 -30.34
CA LYS A 383 -6.66 -29.77 -29.33
C LYS A 383 -6.21 -31.23 -29.36
N GLU A 384 -5.96 -31.79 -30.53
CA GLU A 384 -5.46 -33.18 -30.68
C GLU A 384 -4.03 -33.33 -30.18
N THR A 385 -3.15 -32.37 -30.49
CA THR A 385 -1.76 -32.36 -29.99
C THR A 385 -1.73 -32.20 -28.47
N ILE A 386 -2.54 -31.31 -27.90
CA ILE A 386 -2.68 -31.18 -26.43
C ILE A 386 -3.20 -32.49 -25.81
N ARG A 387 -4.21 -33.14 -26.40
CA ARG A 387 -4.71 -34.44 -25.91
C ARG A 387 -3.62 -35.52 -25.95
N SER A 388 -2.83 -35.59 -27.01
CA SER A 388 -1.71 -36.53 -27.15
C SER A 388 -0.61 -36.26 -26.12
N GLN A 389 -0.23 -34.98 -25.92
CA GLN A 389 0.74 -34.58 -24.89
C GLN A 389 0.24 -34.91 -23.47
N GLN A 390 -1.04 -34.69 -23.18
CA GLN A 390 -1.66 -35.06 -21.91
C GLN A 390 -1.65 -36.58 -21.68
N GLN A 391 -1.89 -37.38 -22.73
CA GLN A 391 -1.83 -38.83 -22.65
C GLN A 391 -0.39 -39.32 -22.42
N LEU A 392 0.60 -38.72 -23.10
CA LEU A 392 2.01 -39.00 -22.89
C LEU A 392 2.46 -38.63 -21.47
N LEU A 393 2.05 -37.46 -20.95
CA LEU A 393 2.30 -37.05 -19.57
C LEU A 393 1.69 -38.05 -18.58
N LYS A 394 0.42 -38.45 -18.77
CA LYS A 394 -0.20 -39.50 -17.94
C LYS A 394 0.55 -40.82 -18.02
N GLN A 395 1.03 -41.20 -19.21
CA GLN A 395 1.78 -42.43 -19.39
C GLN A 395 3.15 -42.37 -18.70
N GLN A 396 3.87 -41.26 -18.82
CA GLN A 396 5.16 -41.03 -18.14
C GLN A 396 5.02 -40.93 -16.61
N LEU A 397 3.92 -40.38 -16.11
CA LEU A 397 3.59 -40.37 -14.68
C LEU A 397 3.10 -41.73 -14.18
N SER A 398 2.61 -42.61 -15.08
CA SER A 398 2.21 -43.99 -14.75
C SER A 398 3.36 -45.01 -14.85
N VAL A 399 4.53 -44.61 -15.34
CA VAL A 399 5.75 -45.44 -15.26
C VAL A 399 6.16 -45.50 -13.79
N PRO A 400 6.35 -46.68 -13.19
CA PRO A 400 6.75 -46.81 -11.79
C PRO A 400 8.18 -46.28 -11.60
N ARG A 401 8.30 -44.96 -11.44
CA ARG A 401 9.46 -44.29 -10.86
C ARG A 401 9.22 -44.24 -9.37
N ASP A 402 10.17 -44.80 -8.63
CA ASP A 402 10.32 -44.82 -7.17
C ASP A 402 9.38 -43.86 -6.41
N ASP A 403 8.19 -44.38 -6.12
CA ASP A 403 7.04 -43.68 -5.55
C ASP A 403 7.37 -43.11 -4.16
N ASP A 404 8.31 -43.73 -3.45
CA ASP A 404 8.73 -43.35 -2.11
C ASP A 404 9.56 -42.05 -2.10
N THR A 405 10.43 -41.83 -3.08
CA THR A 405 11.28 -40.63 -3.13
C THR A 405 10.47 -39.38 -3.52
N SER A 406 9.50 -39.53 -4.41
CA SER A 406 8.63 -38.42 -4.84
C SER A 406 7.54 -38.09 -3.81
N LYS A 407 7.00 -39.10 -3.11
CA LYS A 407 6.12 -38.90 -1.95
C LYS A 407 6.85 -38.24 -0.79
N LEU A 408 8.08 -38.65 -0.48
CA LEU A 408 8.87 -38.07 0.61
C LEU A 408 9.12 -36.58 0.40
N LEU A 409 9.50 -36.16 -0.81
CA LEU A 409 9.76 -34.75 -1.12
C LEU A 409 8.49 -33.89 -1.09
N GLN A 410 7.35 -34.43 -1.56
CA GLN A 410 6.06 -33.74 -1.49
C GLN A 410 5.52 -33.69 -0.05
N ASP A 411 5.70 -34.75 0.73
CA ASP A 411 5.36 -34.79 2.15
C ASP A 411 6.24 -33.85 2.97
N CYS A 412 7.53 -33.68 2.67
CA CYS A 412 8.40 -32.75 3.40
C CYS A 412 7.93 -31.28 3.29
N TYR A 413 7.53 -30.82 2.11
CA TYR A 413 6.99 -29.46 1.94
C TYR A 413 5.61 -29.29 2.60
N LEU A 414 4.78 -30.32 2.57
CA LEU A 414 3.47 -30.29 3.23
C LEU A 414 3.56 -30.47 4.76
N LEU A 415 4.60 -31.13 5.27
CA LEU A 415 4.78 -31.37 6.70
C LEU A 415 5.10 -30.09 7.45
N GLU A 416 6.02 -29.27 6.94
CA GLU A 416 6.42 -28.02 7.59
C GLU A 416 5.25 -27.04 7.66
N ASP A 417 4.51 -26.88 6.56
CA ASP A 417 3.30 -26.05 6.54
C ASP A 417 2.19 -26.60 7.45
N LYS A 418 2.02 -27.93 7.50
CA LYS A 418 1.05 -28.58 8.39
C LYS A 418 1.43 -28.42 9.86
N GLU A 419 2.71 -28.53 10.20
CA GLU A 419 3.22 -28.33 11.56
C GLU A 419 3.07 -26.88 11.99
N ARG A 420 3.43 -25.91 11.14
CA ARG A 420 3.23 -24.47 11.40
C ARG A 420 1.75 -24.14 11.64
N LEU A 421 0.86 -24.66 10.79
CA LEU A 421 -0.57 -24.43 10.95
C LEU A 421 -1.12 -25.08 12.23
N GLN A 422 -0.59 -26.23 12.62
CA GLN A 422 -0.95 -26.90 13.88
C GLN A 422 -0.49 -26.10 15.12
N GLU A 423 0.68 -25.45 15.07
CA GLU A 423 1.17 -24.54 16.11
C GLU A 423 0.34 -23.27 16.22
N GLU A 424 0.03 -22.62 15.09
CA GLU A 424 -0.85 -21.46 15.02
C GLU A 424 -2.24 -21.79 15.58
N TRP A 425 -2.77 -22.97 15.24
CA TRP A 425 -4.06 -23.43 15.76
C TRP A 425 -4.03 -23.71 17.28
N LYS A 426 -2.94 -24.27 17.80
CA LYS A 426 -2.72 -24.42 19.26
C LYS A 426 -2.68 -23.05 19.95
N LEU A 427 -1.97 -22.08 19.38
CA LEU A 427 -1.88 -20.72 19.92
C LEU A 427 -3.24 -20.01 19.91
N PHE A 428 -3.99 -20.13 18.81
CA PHE A 428 -5.33 -19.59 18.68
C PHE A 428 -6.29 -20.20 19.72
N ASN A 429 -6.26 -21.52 19.91
CA ASN A 429 -7.08 -22.18 20.93
C ASN A 429 -6.68 -21.78 22.36
N ALA A 430 -5.40 -21.58 22.63
CA ALA A 430 -4.93 -21.09 23.92
C ALA A 430 -5.43 -19.65 24.19
N GLN A 431 -5.38 -18.77 23.19
CA GLN A 431 -5.93 -17.42 23.28
C GLN A 431 -7.45 -17.45 23.52
N LYS A 432 -8.20 -18.28 22.77
CA LYS A 432 -9.64 -18.44 22.94
C LYS A 432 -10.00 -18.87 24.38
N LYS A 433 -9.28 -19.84 24.95
CA LYS A 433 -9.44 -20.26 26.35
C LYS A 433 -9.13 -19.13 27.33
N ASN A 434 -8.11 -18.31 27.06
CA ASN A 434 -7.78 -17.16 27.91
C ASN A 434 -8.89 -16.10 27.89
N PHE A 435 -9.40 -15.74 26.70
CA PHE A 435 -10.52 -14.81 26.57
C PHE A 435 -11.79 -15.31 27.28
N GLU A 436 -12.10 -16.61 27.21
CA GLU A 436 -13.23 -17.17 27.95
C GLU A 436 -13.04 -17.10 29.47
N LYS A 437 -11.81 -17.26 29.96
CA LYS A 437 -11.47 -17.14 31.39
C LYS A 437 -11.55 -15.68 31.84
N GLU A 438 -11.02 -14.75 31.07
CA GLU A 438 -11.13 -13.32 31.34
C GLU A 438 -12.61 -12.90 31.33
N ARG A 439 -13.39 -13.32 30.35
CA ARG A 439 -14.83 -13.06 30.30
C ARG A 439 -15.55 -13.54 31.56
N ARG A 440 -15.26 -14.77 32.03
CA ARG A 440 -15.82 -15.29 33.29
C ARG A 440 -15.42 -14.43 34.49
N ASN A 441 -14.15 -14.05 34.60
CA ASN A 441 -13.66 -13.19 35.68
C ASN A 441 -14.33 -11.81 35.66
N PHE A 442 -14.54 -11.21 34.48
CA PHE A 442 -15.25 -9.94 34.32
C PHE A 442 -16.73 -10.06 34.71
N THR A 443 -17.41 -11.13 34.29
CA THR A 443 -18.79 -11.40 34.70
C THR A 443 -18.90 -11.58 36.21
N GLU A 444 -18.01 -12.35 36.83
CA GLU A 444 -17.99 -12.57 38.28
C GLU A 444 -17.70 -11.27 39.04
N ALA A 445 -16.74 -10.47 38.58
CA ALA A 445 -16.44 -9.17 39.18
C ALA A 445 -17.63 -8.20 39.06
N ALA A 446 -18.36 -8.20 37.95
CA ALA A 446 -19.55 -7.39 37.77
C ALA A 446 -20.70 -7.83 38.71
N ILE A 447 -20.91 -9.14 38.87
CA ILE A 447 -21.90 -9.70 39.81
C ILE A 447 -21.51 -9.33 41.26
N ARG A 448 -20.24 -9.48 41.61
CA ARG A 448 -19.73 -9.14 42.95
C ARG A 448 -19.89 -7.65 43.24
N LEU A 449 -19.53 -6.78 42.29
CA LEU A 449 -19.73 -5.34 42.40
C LEU A 449 -21.22 -4.99 42.55
N GLY A 450 -22.10 -5.71 41.85
CA GLY A 450 -23.54 -5.58 42.00
C GLY A 450 -24.02 -5.89 43.43
N HIS A 451 -23.54 -6.97 44.03
CA HIS A 451 -23.84 -7.31 45.43
C HIS A 451 -23.27 -6.28 46.41
N GLU A 452 -22.00 -5.89 46.25
CA GLU A 452 -21.35 -4.89 47.11
C GLU A 452 -22.07 -3.53 47.04
N LYS A 453 -22.53 -3.12 45.85
CA LYS A 453 -23.33 -1.90 45.67
C LYS A 453 -24.71 -2.01 46.35
N LYS A 454 -25.38 -3.17 46.23
CA LYS A 454 -26.66 -3.41 46.90
C LYS A 454 -26.54 -3.35 48.43
N VAL A 455 -25.53 -4.01 48.99
CA VAL A 455 -25.24 -3.96 50.45
C VAL A 455 -24.94 -2.52 50.89
N PHE A 456 -24.15 -1.79 50.11
CA PHE A 456 -23.87 -0.38 50.41
C PHE A 456 -25.12 0.52 50.39
N GLU A 457 -26.03 0.29 49.43
CA GLU A 457 -27.31 1.00 49.37
C GLU A 457 -28.24 0.64 50.55
N GLU A 458 -28.25 -0.64 50.97
CA GLU A 458 -28.97 -1.11 52.16
C GLU A 458 -28.41 -0.50 53.45
N ASP A 459 -27.09 -0.48 53.64
CA ASP A 459 -26.43 0.15 54.79
C ASP A 459 -26.70 1.65 54.83
N ARG A 460 -26.66 2.32 53.67
CA ARG A 460 -27.02 3.74 53.55
C ARG A 460 -28.50 3.98 53.90
N ALA A 461 -29.41 3.12 53.45
CA ALA A 461 -30.83 3.22 53.77
C ALA A 461 -31.10 2.97 55.26
N ALA A 462 -30.41 2.00 55.87
CA ALA A 462 -30.46 1.72 57.30
C ALA A 462 -29.92 2.90 58.13
N TRP A 463 -28.81 3.49 57.68
CA TRP A 463 -28.23 4.68 58.31
C TRP A 463 -29.17 5.89 58.24
N LEU A 464 -29.77 6.14 57.07
CA LEU A 464 -30.79 7.20 56.92
C LEU A 464 -32.02 6.92 57.80
N LYS A 465 -32.53 5.68 57.82
CA LYS A 465 -33.64 5.27 58.69
C LYS A 465 -33.32 5.52 60.17
N HIS A 466 -32.11 5.18 60.61
CA HIS A 466 -31.65 5.43 61.98
C HIS A 466 -31.56 6.93 62.29
N GLN A 467 -31.06 7.75 61.36
CA GLN A 467 -31.06 9.21 61.50
C GLN A 467 -32.49 9.78 61.60
N PHE A 468 -33.42 9.33 60.76
CA PHE A 468 -34.81 9.78 60.80
C PHE A 468 -35.53 9.38 62.10
N LEU A 469 -35.35 8.15 62.58
CA LEU A 469 -35.98 7.66 63.82
C LEU A 469 -35.40 8.34 65.07
N ASN A 470 -34.13 8.75 65.04
CA ASN A 470 -33.50 9.44 66.18
C ASN A 470 -33.74 10.96 66.16
N MET A 471 -34.23 11.52 65.05
CA MET A 471 -34.62 12.93 64.93
C MET A 471 -36.02 13.24 65.48
N THR A 472 -36.80 12.24 65.90
CA THR A 472 -38.04 12.47 66.66
C THR A 472 -37.73 12.90 68.10
N VAL A 473 -37.47 14.19 68.27
CA VAL A 473 -37.50 14.89 69.57
C VAL A 473 -38.71 15.83 69.57
N PHE A 474 -39.89 15.27 69.79
CA PHE A 474 -40.94 15.94 70.55
C PHE A 474 -40.75 15.52 72.01
N SER A 475 -39.93 16.25 72.75
CA SER A 475 -39.99 16.29 74.21
C SER A 475 -39.29 17.56 74.66
N ASP A 476 -40.15 18.54 74.92
CA ASP A 476 -39.87 19.87 75.41
C ASP A 476 -38.96 19.90 76.64
N HIS A 477 -37.98 20.78 76.55
CA HIS A 477 -37.62 21.78 77.55
C HIS A 477 -37.88 21.45 79.03
N LYS A 478 -36.79 21.28 79.78
CA LYS A 478 -36.44 22.18 80.90
C LYS A 478 -35.07 21.88 81.50
N ASN A 479 -34.34 22.97 81.75
CA ASN A 479 -33.17 23.12 82.62
C ASN A 479 -31.83 22.64 82.05
N LEU A 480 -30.72 23.38 82.11
CA LEU A 480 -30.45 24.75 82.54
C LEU A 480 -29.01 25.03 82.06
N GLU A 481 -28.81 26.19 81.45
CA GLU A 481 -27.68 27.11 81.69
C GLU A 481 -26.20 26.71 81.46
N GLU A 482 -25.59 27.58 80.66
CA GLU A 482 -24.19 28.05 80.64
C GLU A 482 -23.05 27.28 79.92
N ARG A 483 -22.67 27.91 78.80
CA ARG A 483 -21.31 28.23 78.33
C ARG A 483 -20.53 27.25 77.42
N LYS A 484 -20.41 27.73 76.17
CA LYS A 484 -19.20 27.75 75.29
C LYS A 484 -18.78 26.43 74.59
N VAL A 485 -19.26 26.32 73.34
CA VAL A 485 -18.64 25.75 72.10
C VAL A 485 -17.17 25.32 72.26
N PRO A 486 -16.77 24.06 71.93
CA PRO A 486 -16.50 23.69 70.51
C PRO A 486 -16.64 22.20 70.09
N GLY A 487 -16.86 22.01 68.78
CA GLY A 487 -16.06 21.07 67.97
C GLY A 487 -16.40 19.58 68.01
N VAL A 488 -17.20 19.16 67.01
CA VAL A 488 -17.48 17.81 66.49
C VAL A 488 -16.53 16.69 66.94
N HIS A 489 -17.05 15.82 67.81
CA HIS A 489 -16.59 14.47 68.10
C HIS A 489 -17.27 13.48 67.12
N PHE A 490 -16.50 12.69 66.37
CA PHE A 490 -16.97 11.40 65.85
C PHE A 490 -16.25 10.31 66.65
N SER A 491 -17.01 9.66 67.53
CA SER A 491 -16.56 8.50 68.30
C SER A 491 -16.64 7.22 67.47
N SER A 492 -15.68 6.36 67.76
CA SER A 492 -15.43 5.04 67.21
C SER A 492 -16.07 3.95 68.09
N GLU A 493 -16.35 2.81 67.44
CA GLU A 493 -16.41 1.44 67.99
C GLU A 493 -17.61 1.02 68.86
N GLN A 494 -18.34 0.02 68.38
CA GLN A 494 -18.72 -1.13 69.20
C GLN A 494 -18.76 -2.42 68.37
N ASP A 495 -17.79 -3.29 68.65
CA ASP A 495 -17.78 -4.72 68.31
C ASP A 495 -18.96 -5.44 68.95
N ASN A 496 -19.54 -6.41 68.24
CA ASN A 496 -20.26 -7.54 68.85
C ASN A 496 -20.09 -8.79 67.99
N CYS A 497 -19.21 -9.68 68.42
CA CYS A 497 -19.09 -11.05 67.95
C CYS A 497 -20.35 -11.85 68.32
N ARG A 498 -20.98 -12.55 67.36
CA ARG A 498 -21.73 -13.77 67.66
C ARG A 498 -21.42 -14.87 66.65
N LEU A 499 -20.92 -15.96 67.21
CA LEU A 499 -20.63 -17.26 66.64
C LEU A 499 -21.91 -17.95 66.14
N HIS A 500 -21.87 -18.62 64.99
CA HIS A 500 -22.48 -19.95 64.83
C HIS A 500 -21.93 -20.72 63.62
N SER A 501 -21.15 -21.75 63.96
CA SER A 501 -21.14 -23.16 63.48
C SER A 501 -21.36 -23.53 61.99
N ARG A 502 -20.33 -24.25 61.49
CA ARG A 502 -20.16 -25.03 60.22
C ARG A 502 -20.97 -26.36 60.22
N PRO A 503 -21.10 -27.14 59.10
CA PRO A 503 -20.03 -28.05 58.61
C PRO A 503 -19.92 -28.22 57.06
N HIS A 504 -18.69 -28.38 56.50
CA HIS A 504 -18.08 -29.56 55.81
C HIS A 504 -18.85 -30.10 54.57
N ASP A 505 -18.27 -30.11 53.35
CA ASP A 505 -17.30 -31.12 52.81
C ASP A 505 -16.34 -30.52 51.74
N LYS A 506 -15.00 -30.70 51.85
CA LYS A 506 -14.10 -31.68 51.17
C LYS A 506 -14.31 -31.77 49.64
N VAL A 507 -13.34 -31.41 48.78
CA VAL A 507 -12.18 -32.24 48.37
C VAL A 507 -11.13 -31.42 47.58
N LEU A 508 -9.83 -31.69 47.88
CA LEU A 508 -8.53 -31.64 47.15
C LEU A 508 -8.44 -30.97 45.76
N ALA A 509 -7.33 -30.43 45.23
CA ALA A 509 -5.92 -30.09 45.53
C ALA A 509 -5.47 -29.31 44.25
N SER A 510 -4.55 -28.34 44.17
CA SER A 510 -3.12 -28.34 44.45
C SER A 510 -2.54 -26.98 43.95
N SER A 511 -1.58 -26.42 44.68
CA SER A 511 -0.55 -25.37 44.41
C SER A 511 -0.63 -24.55 43.11
N GLY A 512 -0.70 -23.20 43.17
CA GLY A 512 0.42 -22.24 43.36
C GLY A 512 0.73 -21.57 42.01
N ASP A 513 0.92 -20.27 41.78
CA ASP A 513 1.16 -19.07 42.57
C ASP A 513 0.38 -17.89 41.93
N TYR A 514 -0.18 -17.01 42.75
CA TYR A 514 -0.80 -15.76 42.33
C TYR A 514 0.07 -14.57 42.75
N SER A 515 0.38 -13.67 41.81
CA SER A 515 0.71 -12.29 42.16
C SER A 515 0.26 -11.32 41.07
N ARG A 516 -0.94 -10.75 41.23
CA ARG A 516 -1.20 -9.33 40.91
C ARG A 516 -2.51 -8.82 41.51
N ARG A 517 -2.35 -7.80 42.35
CA ARG A 517 -3.39 -6.92 42.92
C ARG A 517 -4.10 -6.10 41.83
N PRO A 518 -5.37 -5.72 42.06
CA PRO A 518 -6.04 -4.68 41.29
C PRO A 518 -5.69 -3.29 41.87
N SER A 519 -5.42 -2.30 41.01
CA SER A 519 -5.32 -0.89 41.41
C SER A 519 -6.48 -0.10 40.84
N LYS A 520 -7.07 0.69 41.75
CA LYS A 520 -8.25 1.53 41.59
C LYS A 520 -7.95 2.73 40.69
N ALA A 521 -8.92 3.06 39.84
CA ALA A 521 -8.97 4.29 39.04
C ALA A 521 -9.12 5.53 39.93
N LEU A 522 -8.44 6.61 39.53
CA LEU A 522 -8.69 7.99 39.96
C LEU A 522 -8.79 8.87 38.69
N PRO A 523 -9.61 9.94 38.71
CA PRO A 523 -10.01 10.68 37.52
C PRO A 523 -9.00 11.76 37.13
N ILE A 524 -8.84 11.98 35.83
CA ILE A 524 -8.04 13.08 35.27
C ILE A 524 -8.99 14.22 34.89
N THR A 525 -8.86 15.34 35.59
CA THR A 525 -9.28 16.66 35.16
C THR A 525 -8.31 17.18 34.09
N SER A 526 -8.81 17.70 32.97
CA SER A 526 -8.02 18.58 32.11
C SER A 526 -8.82 19.83 31.77
N SER A 527 -8.22 20.96 32.12
CA SER A 527 -8.60 22.32 31.74
C SER A 527 -7.43 22.87 30.94
N SER A 528 -7.64 23.21 29.67
CA SER A 528 -7.21 24.49 29.12
C SER A 528 -7.71 24.63 27.68
N LYS A 529 -8.28 25.81 27.44
CA LYS A 529 -8.81 26.34 26.19
C LYS A 529 -7.66 26.62 25.21
N HIS A 530 -7.89 26.52 23.90
CA HIS A 530 -7.70 27.62 22.94
C HIS A 530 -8.15 27.24 21.52
N SER A 531 -8.76 28.24 20.86
CA SER A 531 -8.98 28.46 19.42
C SER A 531 -9.88 27.49 18.62
N LEU A 532 -11.17 27.85 18.57
CA LEU A 532 -12.04 27.68 17.41
C LEU A 532 -11.63 28.67 16.29
N THR A 533 -11.55 28.19 15.05
CA THR A 533 -12.20 28.81 13.87
C THR A 533 -12.25 27.81 12.71
N GLN A 534 -13.48 27.57 12.23
CA GLN A 534 -13.89 27.21 10.87
C GLN A 534 -13.18 26.05 10.15
N ILE A 535 -13.94 25.00 9.81
CA ILE A 535 -14.33 24.74 8.41
C ILE A 535 -15.49 23.74 8.37
N GLU A 536 -16.39 24.11 7.47
CA GLU A 536 -17.65 23.58 6.97
C GLU A 536 -17.98 22.08 7.09
N SER A 537 -19.23 21.89 7.47
CA SER A 537 -20.05 20.69 7.47
C SER A 537 -20.39 20.27 6.03
N ILE A 538 -20.00 19.05 5.62
CA ILE A 538 -20.71 18.28 4.60
C ILE A 538 -20.68 16.81 5.04
N SER A 539 -21.75 16.34 5.69
CA SER A 539 -22.00 14.91 5.90
C SER A 539 -22.88 14.39 4.77
N TRP A 540 -22.37 13.47 3.97
CA TRP A 540 -23.17 12.69 3.03
C TRP A 540 -24.00 11.66 3.79
N ARG A 541 -25.33 11.74 3.62
CA ARG A 541 -26.28 10.70 4.00
C ARG A 541 -26.27 9.58 2.97
N ASP A 542 -26.40 8.37 3.52
CA ASP A 542 -26.94 7.13 2.95
C ASP A 542 -27.42 7.18 1.49
N SER A 543 -26.85 6.29 0.69
CA SER A 543 -27.55 5.69 -0.44
C SER A 543 -27.19 4.21 -0.50
N SER A 544 -28.16 3.42 -0.03
CA SER A 544 -28.33 1.99 -0.19
C SER A 544 -28.12 1.58 -1.65
N ILE A 545 -27.30 0.55 -1.88
CA ILE A 545 -27.26 -0.17 -3.15
C ILE A 545 -27.62 -1.62 -2.87
N SER A 546 -28.72 -2.03 -3.50
CA SER A 546 -29.31 -3.37 -3.54
C SER A 546 -28.37 -4.37 -4.24
N PRO A 547 -28.40 -5.67 -3.86
CA PRO A 547 -27.78 -6.72 -4.64
C PRO A 547 -28.75 -7.14 -5.76
N ASN A 548 -28.28 -7.10 -7.02
CA ASN A 548 -29.00 -7.70 -8.14
C ASN A 548 -28.18 -8.82 -8.75
N ASP A 549 -28.87 -9.96 -8.88
CA ASP A 549 -28.86 -10.89 -10.00
C ASP A 549 -27.62 -11.78 -10.22
N THR A 550 -27.67 -12.95 -9.58
CA THR A 550 -27.14 -14.19 -10.15
C THR A 550 -28.24 -15.25 -10.17
N ASP A 551 -28.91 -15.34 -11.31
CA ASP A 551 -29.56 -16.56 -11.79
C ASP A 551 -29.03 -16.78 -13.21
N PHE A 552 -28.34 -17.90 -13.45
CA PHE A 552 -28.35 -18.68 -14.69
C PHE A 552 -27.37 -19.87 -14.59
N LEU A 553 -27.96 -21.09 -14.62
CA LEU A 553 -27.43 -22.36 -15.14
C LEU A 553 -26.32 -23.10 -14.36
N ASN A 554 -26.75 -23.95 -13.40
CA ASN A 554 -26.65 -25.43 -13.49
C ASN A 554 -27.49 -26.10 -12.40
#